data_AF-A0A5C5Y072-F1
#
_entry.id   AF-A0A5C5Y072-F1
#
_cell.length_a   1.000
_cell.length_b   1.000
_cell.length_c   1.000
_cell.angle_alpha   90.00
_cell.angle_beta   90.00
_cell.angle_gamma   90.00
#
_symmetry.space_group_name_H-M   'P 1'
#
loop_
_entity.id
_entity.type
_entity.pdbx_description
1 polymer ?
#
loop_
_entity_poly.entity_id
_entity_poly.type
_entity_poly.pdbx_seq_one_letter_code
_entity_poly.pdbx_strand_id
1 'polypeptide(L)'
;MHQRLFSPAAATLAALLALTAVTSNAQSNQADGSDRYRSIGRIERLTDAADNVLADDAKIEVVADGLTWCEGPVWVPDDAGGHLLFSDIPRNTIFRWSARGGMETFMQPSGYTGVTYYGLEPGTNGLTLDPHGRLTMCEHGDRRVSVLTRRGGKMTLVDRYEGKRLNSPNDAVFDKAGNLFFTDPPYGLPQRADDPRRELDFCGVYRLSADGDLSLLTKELDRPNGIGLSPDQKTLYVAQSDPGRPIWTAYPLGDDGTLGDGKVLMNATQFMKEFPGLPDGLAVHPSGLIFGSGPGGIYVMKPSGDLIARIITGGRTSNCTFDETHATLYITADDKLCRVKMKAEG
;
A
#
# COMPACT_ATOMS: atom_id res chain seq x y z
N MET A 1 -80.47 3.07 15.11
CA MET A 1 -81.82 3.66 15.24
C MET A 1 -81.64 5.15 15.52
N HIS A 2 -82.05 6.00 14.57
CA HIS A 2 -82.27 7.46 14.59
C HIS A 2 -81.20 8.43 15.17
N GLN A 3 -80.61 9.34 14.38
CA GLN A 3 -81.12 10.68 13.97
C GLN A 3 -81.42 11.60 15.17
N ARG A 4 -80.92 12.84 15.33
CA ARG A 4 -80.71 13.95 14.37
C ARG A 4 -79.95 15.13 15.05
N LEU A 5 -79.20 15.87 14.20
CA LEU A 5 -79.08 17.34 14.07
C LEU A 5 -78.80 18.22 15.31
N PHE A 6 -77.75 19.05 15.25
CA PHE A 6 -77.84 20.51 15.03
C PHE A 6 -76.43 21.08 14.74
N SER A 7 -76.32 21.84 13.64
CA SER A 7 -75.28 22.83 13.38
C SER A 7 -75.91 24.21 13.61
N PRO A 8 -75.14 25.24 14.00
CA PRO A 8 -74.66 26.17 12.98
C PRO A 8 -73.24 26.73 13.23
N ALA A 9 -72.61 27.19 12.12
CA ALA A 9 -71.81 28.41 11.92
C ALA A 9 -70.86 28.92 13.04
N ALA A 10 -69.72 29.55 12.82
CA ALA A 10 -68.87 29.90 11.69
C ALA A 10 -67.72 30.70 12.33
N ALA A 11 -66.45 30.48 11.95
CA ALA A 11 -65.39 31.49 12.00
C ALA A 11 -64.09 30.88 11.46
N THR A 12 -63.86 31.12 10.18
CA THR A 12 -62.60 30.88 9.47
C THR A 12 -61.60 31.94 9.93
N LEU A 13 -60.49 31.53 10.55
CA LEU A 13 -59.30 32.37 10.68
C LEU A 13 -58.15 31.66 9.96
N ALA A 14 -57.89 32.11 8.73
CA ALA A 14 -56.74 31.69 7.95
C ALA A 14 -55.49 32.37 8.50
N ALA A 15 -54.59 31.60 9.12
CA ALA A 15 -53.25 32.05 9.43
C ALA A 15 -52.35 31.78 8.21
N LEU A 16 -51.99 32.85 7.48
CA LEU A 16 -50.89 32.83 6.51
C LEU A 16 -49.57 32.63 7.27
N LEU A 17 -48.97 31.44 7.16
CA LEU A 17 -47.56 31.23 7.47
C LEU A 17 -46.74 31.64 6.24
N ALA A 18 -46.18 32.85 6.28
CA ALA A 18 -45.14 33.26 5.34
C ALA A 18 -43.85 32.48 5.66
N LEU A 19 -43.54 31.45 4.87
CA LEU A 19 -42.18 30.90 4.82
C LEU A 19 -41.29 31.90 4.08
N THR A 20 -40.51 32.67 4.83
CA THR A 20 -39.34 33.37 4.27
C THR A 20 -38.26 32.34 3.98
N ALA A 21 -38.12 31.98 2.71
CA ALA A 21 -36.97 31.23 2.21
C ALA A 21 -35.73 32.12 2.34
N VAL A 22 -34.89 31.85 3.34
CA VAL A 22 -33.53 32.40 3.39
C VAL A 22 -32.70 31.59 2.40
N THR A 23 -32.57 32.10 1.18
CA THR A 23 -31.55 31.61 0.25
C THR A 23 -30.19 32.05 0.77
N SER A 24 -29.48 31.16 1.48
CA SER A 24 -28.07 31.38 1.78
C SER A 24 -27.30 31.30 0.46
N ASN A 25 -26.87 32.45 -0.06
CA ASN A 25 -25.79 32.52 -1.03
C ASN A 25 -24.51 32.06 -0.34
N ALA A 26 -24.27 30.75 -0.31
CA ALA A 26 -22.96 30.21 -0.04
C ALA A 26 -22.09 30.49 -1.27
N GLN A 27 -21.42 31.64 -1.26
CA GLN A 27 -20.26 31.84 -2.12
C GLN A 27 -19.25 30.75 -1.75
N SER A 28 -19.08 29.79 -2.66
CA SER A 28 -17.98 28.84 -2.61
C SER A 28 -16.68 29.62 -2.75
N ASN A 29 -16.04 29.93 -1.62
CA ASN A 29 -14.62 30.22 -1.62
C ASN A 29 -13.91 28.93 -2.04
N GLN A 30 -13.66 28.78 -3.34
CA GLN A 30 -12.53 28.00 -3.80
C GLN A 30 -11.28 28.76 -3.38
N ALA A 31 -10.81 28.47 -2.17
CA ALA A 31 -9.45 28.74 -1.80
C ALA A 31 -8.56 27.82 -2.64
N ASP A 32 -7.64 28.42 -3.38
CA ASP A 32 -6.62 27.74 -4.17
C ASP A 32 -5.86 26.74 -3.29
N GLY A 33 -5.80 25.49 -3.72
CA GLY A 33 -5.65 24.30 -2.88
C GLY A 33 -4.24 23.96 -2.40
N SER A 34 -3.36 24.94 -2.15
CA SER A 34 -1.95 24.68 -1.83
C SER A 34 -1.59 24.60 -0.34
N ASP A 35 -2.51 24.89 0.60
CA ASP A 35 -2.21 24.98 2.04
C ASP A 35 -3.00 23.99 2.93
N ARG A 36 -3.64 22.97 2.34
CA ARG A 36 -4.50 22.05 3.11
C ARG A 36 -3.72 21.06 3.99
N TYR A 37 -2.50 20.69 3.58
CA TYR A 37 -1.74 19.61 4.23
C TYR A 37 -0.41 20.13 4.79
N ARG A 38 -0.09 19.71 6.02
CA ARG A 38 1.24 19.97 6.58
C ARG A 38 2.29 19.20 5.80
N SER A 39 3.44 19.83 5.57
CA SER A 39 4.61 19.13 5.03
C SER A 39 5.54 18.63 6.13
N ILE A 40 6.23 17.53 5.88
CA ILE A 40 7.26 16.97 6.78
C ILE A 40 8.57 16.72 6.03
N GLY A 41 9.64 16.48 6.79
CA GLY A 41 10.87 15.96 6.23
C GLY A 41 11.53 16.86 5.19
N ARG A 42 12.22 16.25 4.23
CA ARG A 42 12.91 16.95 3.13
C ARG A 42 13.11 16.03 1.93
N ILE A 43 13.32 16.64 0.76
CA ILE A 43 13.74 15.92 -0.46
C ILE A 43 15.21 16.26 -0.72
N GLU A 44 16.02 15.24 -0.90
CA GLU A 44 17.43 15.34 -1.24
C GLU A 44 17.64 14.92 -2.69
N ARG A 45 17.99 15.89 -3.54
CA ARG A 45 18.33 15.66 -4.94
C ARG A 45 19.84 15.44 -5.02
N LEU A 46 20.26 14.22 -5.32
CA LEU A 46 21.69 13.85 -5.30
C LEU A 46 22.35 13.99 -6.67
N THR A 47 21.56 13.97 -7.74
CA THR A 47 22.00 14.12 -9.13
C THR A 47 20.95 14.88 -9.92
N ASP A 48 21.35 15.51 -11.03
CA ASP A 48 20.44 16.23 -11.96
C ASP A 48 19.31 15.33 -12.50
N ALA A 49 19.50 14.00 -12.51
CA ALA A 49 18.45 13.06 -12.92
C ALA A 49 17.20 13.14 -12.01
N ALA A 50 17.34 13.59 -10.76
CA ALA A 50 16.21 13.80 -9.85
C ALA A 50 15.27 14.90 -10.35
N ASP A 51 15.79 15.90 -11.06
CA ASP A 51 15.03 17.05 -11.56
C ASP A 51 14.11 16.72 -12.72
N ASN A 52 14.29 15.54 -13.31
CA ASN A 52 13.41 14.99 -14.35
C ASN A 52 12.25 14.17 -13.77
N VAL A 53 12.25 13.91 -12.46
CA VAL A 53 11.35 12.92 -11.84
C VAL A 53 10.54 13.53 -10.72
N LEU A 54 11.16 14.39 -9.91
CA LEU A 54 10.50 15.06 -8.78
C LEU A 54 10.16 16.49 -9.17
N ALA A 55 8.92 16.93 -8.93
CA ALA A 55 8.49 18.30 -9.23
C ALA A 55 9.36 19.32 -8.49
N ASP A 56 9.62 20.48 -9.09
CA ASP A 56 10.57 21.48 -8.56
C ASP A 56 10.14 21.98 -7.17
N ASP A 57 8.83 22.08 -6.94
CA ASP A 57 8.19 22.47 -5.69
C ASP A 57 7.75 21.29 -4.81
N ALA A 58 8.22 20.07 -5.11
CA ALA A 58 7.80 18.86 -4.41
C ALA A 58 8.03 18.96 -2.90
N LYS A 59 6.99 18.60 -2.13
CA LYS A 59 7.00 18.49 -0.67
C LYS A 59 6.41 17.15 -0.27
N ILE A 60 6.72 16.69 0.94
CA ILE A 60 6.12 15.50 1.54
C ILE A 60 4.89 15.94 2.33
N GLU A 61 3.72 15.89 1.73
CA GLU A 61 2.46 16.29 2.35
C GLU A 61 1.84 15.13 3.13
N VAL A 62 1.47 15.37 4.40
CA VAL A 62 0.74 14.38 5.21
C VAL A 62 -0.74 14.47 4.90
N VAL A 63 -1.31 13.44 4.27
CA VAL A 63 -2.71 13.42 3.82
C VAL A 63 -3.65 12.64 4.72
N ALA A 64 -3.11 11.77 5.57
CA ALA A 64 -3.80 11.15 6.69
C ALA A 64 -2.80 10.80 7.81
N ASP A 65 -3.24 10.78 9.05
CA ASP A 65 -2.44 10.38 10.21
C ASP A 65 -3.29 9.65 11.26
N GLY A 66 -2.65 9.28 12.38
CA GLY A 66 -3.30 8.55 13.46
C GLY A 66 -3.42 7.04 13.19
N LEU A 67 -2.58 6.49 12.32
CA LEU A 67 -2.43 5.04 12.08
C LEU A 67 -1.49 4.43 13.14
N THR A 68 -1.38 3.11 13.22
CA THR A 68 -0.42 2.44 14.11
C THR A 68 0.82 1.97 13.37
N TRP A 69 0.65 1.24 12.28
CA TRP A 69 1.73 0.91 11.33
C TRP A 69 1.11 0.71 9.96
N CYS A 70 1.20 1.75 9.13
CA CYS A 70 0.59 1.75 7.81
C CYS A 70 1.50 1.12 6.75
N GLU A 71 0.91 0.37 5.83
CA GLU A 71 1.62 -0.54 4.92
C GLU A 71 0.88 -0.77 3.61
N GLY A 72 1.57 -1.36 2.65
CA GLY A 72 1.00 -1.89 1.40
C GLY A 72 0.01 -0.96 0.67
N PRO A 73 0.37 0.29 0.34
CA PRO A 73 -0.53 1.16 -0.40
C PRO A 73 -0.72 0.69 -1.83
N VAL A 74 -1.95 0.71 -2.33
CA VAL A 74 -2.30 0.44 -3.73
C VAL A 74 -3.30 1.47 -4.24
N TRP A 75 -3.04 2.02 -5.42
CA TRP A 75 -3.98 2.89 -6.11
C TRP A 75 -5.06 2.09 -6.82
N VAL A 76 -6.32 2.46 -6.58
CA VAL A 76 -7.50 1.89 -7.21
C VAL A 76 -8.15 2.95 -8.09
N PRO A 77 -8.06 2.82 -9.43
CA PRO A 77 -8.75 3.73 -10.34
C PRO A 77 -10.27 3.52 -10.23
N ASP A 78 -11.02 4.63 -10.24
CA ASP A 78 -12.48 4.63 -10.25
C ASP A 78 -13.04 5.88 -10.96
N ASP A 79 -14.34 5.88 -11.25
CA ASP A 79 -15.04 6.99 -11.93
C ASP A 79 -15.04 8.31 -11.12
N ALA A 80 -14.64 8.28 -9.85
CA ALA A 80 -14.55 9.45 -8.97
C ALA A 80 -13.15 10.06 -8.90
N GLY A 81 -12.22 9.61 -9.76
CA GLY A 81 -10.84 10.08 -9.81
C GLY A 81 -9.85 9.23 -9.02
N GLY A 82 -10.25 8.02 -8.63
CA GLY A 82 -9.44 7.03 -7.94
C GLY A 82 -9.28 7.28 -6.44
N HIS A 83 -8.80 6.24 -5.75
CA HIS A 83 -8.51 6.27 -4.33
C HIS A 83 -7.35 5.34 -3.98
N LEU A 84 -6.75 5.55 -2.82
CA LEU A 84 -5.82 4.60 -2.23
C LEU A 84 -6.54 3.61 -1.33
N LEU A 85 -6.05 2.37 -1.34
CA LEU A 85 -6.21 1.43 -0.24
C LEU A 85 -4.85 1.18 0.40
N PHE A 86 -4.80 1.01 1.72
CA PHE A 86 -3.57 0.70 2.47
C PHE A 86 -3.92 0.03 3.79
N SER A 87 -3.02 -0.79 4.30
CA SER A 87 -3.23 -1.56 5.52
C SER A 87 -2.76 -0.79 6.75
N ASP A 88 -3.43 -0.97 7.89
CA ASP A 88 -2.88 -0.74 9.24
C ASP A 88 -2.81 -2.11 9.93
N ILE A 89 -1.62 -2.71 9.91
CA ILE A 89 -1.46 -4.13 10.24
C ILE A 89 -1.87 -4.43 11.69
N PRO A 90 -1.41 -3.64 12.70
CA PRO A 90 -1.81 -3.85 14.09
C PRO A 90 -3.31 -3.71 14.33
N ARG A 91 -4.01 -2.87 13.57
CA ARG A 91 -5.46 -2.67 13.69
C ARG A 91 -6.29 -3.68 12.92
N ASN A 92 -5.66 -4.61 12.19
CA ASN A 92 -6.35 -5.58 11.36
C ASN A 92 -7.33 -4.91 10.38
N THR A 93 -6.92 -3.79 9.78
CA THR A 93 -7.81 -2.90 9.01
C THR A 93 -7.16 -2.50 7.69
N ILE A 94 -7.94 -2.47 6.62
CA ILE A 94 -7.61 -1.72 5.39
C ILE A 94 -8.37 -0.40 5.45
N PHE A 95 -7.67 0.69 5.20
CA PHE A 95 -8.22 2.03 5.04
C PHE A 95 -8.31 2.40 3.56
N ARG A 96 -9.30 3.25 3.25
CA ARG A 96 -9.44 3.93 1.97
C ARG A 96 -9.12 5.41 2.17
N TRP A 97 -8.38 6.01 1.25
CA TRP A 97 -8.19 7.45 1.22
C TRP A 97 -8.48 8.02 -0.17
N SER A 98 -9.24 9.12 -0.22
CA SER A 98 -9.41 9.92 -1.44
C SER A 98 -9.28 11.40 -1.13
N ALA A 99 -8.86 12.21 -2.10
CA ALA A 99 -8.72 13.66 -1.92
C ALA A 99 -10.03 14.35 -1.49
N ARG A 100 -11.17 13.81 -1.94
CA ARG A 100 -12.52 14.32 -1.62
C ARG A 100 -13.04 13.80 -0.28
N GLY A 101 -12.86 12.51 0.00
CA GLY A 101 -13.44 11.85 1.17
C GLY A 101 -12.56 11.84 2.42
N GLY A 102 -11.26 12.06 2.28
CA GLY A 102 -10.31 11.80 3.35
C GLY A 102 -10.14 10.30 3.60
N MET A 103 -9.68 9.92 4.80
CA MET A 103 -9.45 8.54 5.22
C MET A 103 -10.70 7.94 5.87
N GLU A 104 -11.10 6.74 5.44
CA GLU A 104 -12.21 5.95 6.01
C GLU A 104 -11.85 4.45 6.08
N THR A 105 -12.52 3.69 6.95
CA THR A 105 -12.33 2.24 7.02
C THR A 105 -12.92 1.57 5.79
N PHE A 106 -12.14 0.73 5.11
CA PHE A 106 -12.59 -0.07 3.97
C PHE A 106 -12.98 -1.50 4.37
N MET A 107 -12.14 -2.16 5.17
CA MET A 107 -12.36 -3.56 5.58
C MET A 107 -11.76 -3.82 6.96
N GLN A 108 -12.55 -4.44 7.84
CA GLN A 108 -12.12 -4.94 9.15
C GLN A 108 -12.99 -6.14 9.58
N PRO A 109 -12.42 -7.29 9.98
CA PRO A 109 -10.99 -7.63 9.96
C PRO A 109 -10.46 -7.77 8.52
N SER A 110 -9.22 -7.33 8.27
CA SER A 110 -8.58 -7.47 6.95
C SER A 110 -7.74 -8.73 6.80
N GLY A 111 -6.93 -9.08 7.81
CA GLY A 111 -6.11 -10.29 7.88
C GLY A 111 -6.76 -11.36 8.75
N TYR A 112 -6.28 -11.51 9.99
CA TYR A 112 -6.69 -12.57 10.92
C TYR A 112 -8.20 -12.60 11.13
N THR A 113 -8.80 -13.75 10.86
CA THR A 113 -10.25 -13.97 10.98
C THR A 113 -10.67 -14.66 12.26
N GLY A 114 -9.72 -15.08 13.11
CA GLY A 114 -10.02 -15.70 14.40
C GLY A 114 -10.52 -14.71 15.45
N VAL A 115 -11.08 -15.24 16.54
CA VAL A 115 -11.75 -14.46 17.60
C VAL A 115 -10.88 -14.14 18.82
N THR A 116 -9.65 -14.64 18.84
CA THR A 116 -8.69 -14.42 19.94
C THR A 116 -7.61 -13.43 19.52
N TYR A 117 -6.85 -12.92 20.48
CA TYR A 117 -5.61 -12.22 20.15
C TYR A 117 -4.69 -13.14 19.34
N TYR A 118 -4.18 -12.63 18.22
CA TYR A 118 -3.24 -13.35 17.36
C TYR A 118 -1.81 -12.94 17.67
N GLY A 119 -1.46 -11.67 17.44
CA GLY A 119 -0.12 -11.10 17.60
C GLY A 119 -0.12 -9.60 17.31
N LEU A 120 1.08 -9.02 17.19
CA LEU A 120 1.26 -7.57 16.97
C LEU A 120 0.83 -7.11 15.57
N GLU A 121 0.88 -8.00 14.59
CA GLU A 121 0.66 -7.71 13.17
C GLU A 121 -0.39 -8.67 12.56
N PRO A 122 -1.65 -8.66 13.04
CA PRO A 122 -2.68 -9.61 12.59
C PRO A 122 -3.29 -9.28 11.22
N GLY A 123 -3.17 -8.04 10.75
CA GLY A 123 -3.85 -7.55 9.55
C GLY A 123 -3.31 -8.06 8.22
N THR A 124 -3.83 -7.44 7.16
CA THR A 124 -3.17 -7.45 5.85
C THR A 124 -1.90 -6.62 5.90
N ASN A 125 -0.96 -6.93 5.03
CA ASN A 125 0.22 -6.11 4.77
C ASN A 125 0.14 -5.56 3.33
N GLY A 126 0.95 -6.08 2.41
CA GLY A 126 0.97 -5.72 1.00
C GLY A 126 -0.39 -5.92 0.33
N LEU A 127 -0.76 -4.91 -0.46
CA LEU A 127 -1.97 -4.90 -1.28
C LEU A 127 -1.56 -4.70 -2.73
N THR A 128 -2.23 -5.39 -3.64
CA THR A 128 -2.04 -5.19 -5.08
C THR A 128 -3.35 -5.44 -5.82
N LEU A 129 -3.43 -5.09 -7.09
CA LEU A 129 -4.56 -5.42 -7.95
C LEU A 129 -4.19 -6.56 -8.88
N ASP A 130 -5.07 -7.54 -8.98
CA ASP A 130 -4.94 -8.58 -10.00
C ASP A 130 -5.25 -8.01 -11.41
N PRO A 131 -4.99 -8.78 -12.49
CA PRO A 131 -5.29 -8.34 -13.86
C PRO A 131 -6.76 -8.02 -14.15
N HIS A 132 -7.68 -8.36 -13.23
CA HIS A 132 -9.10 -8.07 -13.32
C HIS A 132 -9.53 -6.90 -12.42
N GLY A 133 -8.57 -6.17 -11.82
CA GLY A 133 -8.81 -5.04 -10.93
C GLY A 133 -9.33 -5.44 -9.55
N ARG A 134 -9.18 -6.70 -9.14
CA ARG A 134 -9.60 -7.17 -7.81
C ARG A 134 -8.46 -6.97 -6.82
N LEU A 135 -8.81 -6.51 -5.63
CA LEU A 135 -7.88 -6.36 -4.51
C LEU A 135 -7.34 -7.72 -4.09
N THR A 136 -6.03 -7.90 -4.22
CA THR A 136 -5.26 -9.04 -3.72
C THR A 136 -4.48 -8.60 -2.49
N MET A 137 -4.46 -9.43 -1.46
CA MET A 137 -4.01 -9.09 -0.11
C MET A 137 -3.06 -10.16 0.43
N CYS A 138 -1.90 -9.72 0.91
CA CYS A 138 -1.03 -10.49 1.77
C CYS A 138 -1.58 -10.46 3.21
N GLU A 139 -2.05 -11.59 3.74
CA GLU A 139 -2.64 -11.68 5.08
C GLU A 139 -1.69 -12.31 6.09
N HIS A 140 -1.16 -11.52 7.02
CA HIS A 140 -0.28 -12.02 8.09
C HIS A 140 -1.03 -13.00 9.01
N GLY A 141 -2.21 -12.61 9.46
CA GLY A 141 -3.04 -13.38 10.40
C GLY A 141 -3.41 -14.78 9.95
N ASP A 142 -3.98 -14.87 8.75
CA ASP A 142 -4.44 -16.14 8.18
C ASP A 142 -3.31 -16.89 7.45
N ARG A 143 -2.14 -16.26 7.28
CA ARG A 143 -0.93 -16.80 6.62
C ARG A 143 -1.21 -17.26 5.19
N ARG A 144 -1.77 -16.34 4.39
CA ARG A 144 -2.15 -16.60 3.01
C ARG A 144 -2.04 -15.36 2.14
N VAL A 145 -2.04 -15.55 0.83
CA VAL A 145 -2.47 -14.53 -0.11
C VAL A 145 -3.93 -14.81 -0.50
N SER A 146 -4.75 -13.77 -0.54
CA SER A 146 -6.16 -13.88 -0.93
C SER A 146 -6.58 -12.76 -1.89
N VAL A 147 -7.75 -12.92 -2.49
CA VAL A 147 -8.38 -11.92 -3.35
C VAL A 147 -9.79 -11.62 -2.88
N LEU A 148 -10.19 -10.35 -2.92
CA LEU A 148 -11.57 -9.91 -2.66
C LEU A 148 -12.44 -10.30 -3.86
N THR A 149 -13.48 -11.10 -3.63
CA THR A 149 -14.36 -11.52 -4.71
C THR A 149 -15.35 -10.41 -5.08
N ARG A 150 -15.82 -10.39 -6.34
CA ARG A 150 -16.81 -9.41 -6.83
C ARG A 150 -18.14 -9.44 -6.07
N ARG A 151 -18.46 -10.55 -5.39
CA ARG A 151 -19.69 -10.70 -4.59
C ARG A 151 -19.46 -10.41 -3.10
N GLY A 152 -18.29 -9.91 -2.73
CA GLY A 152 -17.86 -9.77 -1.34
C GLY A 152 -17.21 -11.04 -0.79
N GLY A 153 -16.46 -10.89 0.30
CA GLY A 153 -15.69 -11.98 0.92
C GLY A 153 -14.35 -12.26 0.24
N LYS A 154 -13.50 -13.02 0.94
CA LYS A 154 -12.12 -13.34 0.53
C LYS A 154 -12.04 -14.76 -0.02
N MET A 155 -11.29 -14.94 -1.12
CA MET A 155 -10.92 -16.25 -1.65
C MET A 155 -9.42 -16.44 -1.50
N THR A 156 -8.99 -17.52 -0.85
CA THR A 156 -7.57 -17.88 -0.76
C THR A 156 -7.01 -18.18 -2.15
N LEU A 157 -5.89 -17.53 -2.51
CA LEU A 157 -5.10 -17.88 -3.69
C LEU A 157 -4.04 -18.92 -3.34
N VAL A 158 -3.35 -18.73 -2.20
CA VAL A 158 -2.33 -19.66 -1.71
C VAL A 158 -2.15 -19.51 -0.20
N ASP A 159 -2.04 -20.61 0.52
CA ASP A 159 -1.76 -20.65 1.97
C ASP A 159 -0.67 -21.67 2.38
N ARG A 160 -0.18 -22.46 1.42
CA ARG A 160 0.78 -23.54 1.65
C ARG A 160 1.80 -23.68 0.52
N TYR A 161 3.01 -24.10 0.89
CA TYR A 161 4.06 -24.56 -0.01
C TYR A 161 4.49 -25.97 0.44
N GLU A 162 4.47 -26.95 -0.48
CA GLU A 162 4.82 -28.36 -0.20
C GLU A 162 4.10 -28.91 1.05
N GLY A 163 2.82 -28.60 1.20
CA GLY A 163 1.97 -29.03 2.32
C GLY A 163 2.16 -28.25 3.63
N LYS A 164 3.20 -27.44 3.74
CA LYS A 164 3.48 -26.59 4.91
C LYS A 164 2.84 -25.22 4.75
N ARG A 165 2.31 -24.65 5.83
CA ARG A 165 1.77 -23.28 5.82
C ARG A 165 2.88 -22.26 5.53
N LEU A 166 2.56 -21.26 4.71
CA LEU A 166 3.39 -20.07 4.52
C LEU A 166 3.72 -19.41 5.86
N ASN A 167 4.80 -18.65 5.96
CA ASN A 167 5.14 -17.91 7.18
C ASN A 167 4.07 -16.84 7.46
N SER A 168 4.10 -15.76 6.66
CA SER A 168 3.17 -14.65 6.68
C SER A 168 3.47 -13.78 5.45
N PRO A 169 2.79 -14.01 4.30
CA PRO A 169 3.02 -13.25 3.08
C PRO A 169 3.03 -11.75 3.34
N ASN A 170 3.98 -11.03 2.76
CA ASN A 170 4.29 -9.66 3.19
C ASN A 170 4.01 -8.63 2.10
N ASP A 171 4.62 -8.76 0.92
CA ASP A 171 4.34 -7.89 -0.23
C ASP A 171 4.19 -8.71 -1.52
N ALA A 172 3.53 -8.14 -2.54
CA ALA A 172 3.23 -8.85 -3.78
C ALA A 172 3.05 -7.96 -5.02
N VAL A 173 3.39 -8.52 -6.19
CA VAL A 173 3.23 -7.87 -7.50
C VAL A 173 2.76 -8.87 -8.55
N PHE A 174 1.89 -8.43 -9.46
CA PHE A 174 1.51 -9.22 -10.63
C PHE A 174 2.36 -8.85 -11.86
N ASP A 175 2.67 -9.86 -12.68
CA ASP A 175 3.13 -9.62 -14.04
C ASP A 175 1.95 -9.41 -15.02
N LYS A 176 2.26 -9.12 -16.29
CA LYS A 176 1.23 -8.90 -17.32
C LYS A 176 0.53 -10.19 -17.74
N ALA A 177 1.11 -11.35 -17.44
CA ALA A 177 0.53 -12.66 -17.71
C ALA A 177 -0.37 -13.14 -16.55
N GLY A 178 -0.48 -12.38 -15.47
CA GLY A 178 -1.30 -12.71 -14.30
C GLY A 178 -0.63 -13.66 -13.32
N ASN A 179 0.68 -13.86 -13.41
CA ASN A 179 1.43 -14.56 -12.38
C ASN A 179 1.66 -13.61 -11.20
N LEU A 180 1.45 -14.11 -9.99
CA LEU A 180 1.67 -13.38 -8.75
C LEU A 180 3.04 -13.72 -8.19
N PHE A 181 3.84 -12.69 -7.91
CA PHE A 181 5.10 -12.81 -7.19
C PHE A 181 4.90 -12.25 -5.78
N PHE A 182 5.38 -12.95 -4.75
CA PHE A 182 5.23 -12.48 -3.37
C PHE A 182 6.36 -12.94 -2.46
N THR A 183 6.52 -12.24 -1.35
CA THR A 183 7.52 -12.54 -0.30
C THR A 183 6.86 -13.11 0.95
N ASP A 184 7.56 -14.01 1.65
CA ASP A 184 7.04 -14.72 2.82
C ASP A 184 8.01 -14.71 4.02
N PRO A 185 8.33 -13.53 4.58
CA PRO A 185 9.02 -13.40 5.86
C PRO A 185 8.09 -13.76 7.04
N PRO A 186 8.60 -13.97 8.26
CA PRO A 186 7.81 -14.38 9.41
C PRO A 186 7.29 -13.21 10.27
N TYR A 187 7.24 -11.97 9.76
CA TYR A 187 6.86 -10.79 10.57
C TYR A 187 5.48 -10.91 11.20
N GLY A 188 4.52 -11.46 10.44
CA GLY A 188 3.16 -11.67 10.87
C GLY A 188 2.98 -12.80 11.88
N LEU A 189 4.00 -13.61 12.15
CA LEU A 189 3.92 -14.62 13.20
C LEU A 189 4.06 -13.96 14.58
N PRO A 190 3.24 -14.34 15.57
CA PRO A 190 3.24 -13.68 16.89
C PRO A 190 4.58 -13.71 17.65
N GLN A 191 5.39 -14.77 17.48
CA GLN A 191 6.78 -14.83 17.97
C GLN A 191 7.80 -14.77 16.82
N ARG A 192 7.39 -14.25 15.66
CA ARG A 192 8.21 -14.07 14.46
C ARG A 192 8.91 -15.39 14.04
N ALA A 193 10.22 -15.35 13.81
CA ALA A 193 10.98 -16.51 13.35
C ALA A 193 11.04 -17.65 14.37
N ASP A 194 10.86 -17.34 15.66
CA ASP A 194 10.88 -18.28 16.78
C ASP A 194 9.47 -18.84 17.10
N ASP A 195 8.46 -18.49 16.29
CA ASP A 195 7.10 -18.95 16.53
C ASP A 195 6.97 -20.46 16.33
N PRO A 196 6.47 -21.22 17.33
CA PRO A 196 6.36 -22.67 17.24
C PRO A 196 5.36 -23.14 16.18
N ARG A 197 4.51 -22.25 15.64
CA ARG A 197 3.59 -22.56 14.53
C ARG A 197 4.23 -22.36 13.16
N ARG A 198 5.45 -21.84 13.08
CA ARG A 198 6.20 -21.71 11.83
C ARG A 198 6.51 -23.10 11.28
N GLU A 199 6.17 -23.34 10.01
CA GLU A 199 6.33 -24.68 9.38
C GLU A 199 7.46 -24.72 8.35
N LEU A 200 7.81 -23.56 7.79
CA LEU A 200 8.94 -23.36 6.88
C LEU A 200 10.14 -22.86 7.68
N ASP A 201 11.29 -23.52 7.54
CA ASP A 201 12.54 -23.15 8.21
C ASP A 201 13.29 -22.00 7.50
N PHE A 202 12.85 -21.61 6.31
CA PHE A 202 13.37 -20.48 5.53
C PHE A 202 12.32 -19.37 5.33
N CYS A 203 12.74 -18.27 4.70
CA CYS A 203 11.87 -17.23 4.14
C CYS A 203 11.99 -17.29 2.62
N GLY A 204 10.87 -17.21 1.91
CA GLY A 204 10.84 -17.45 0.47
C GLY A 204 10.39 -16.23 -0.33
N VAL A 205 10.85 -16.18 -1.58
CA VAL A 205 10.20 -15.43 -2.66
C VAL A 205 9.55 -16.45 -3.57
N TYR A 206 8.27 -16.27 -3.87
CA TYR A 206 7.47 -17.24 -4.61
C TYR A 206 6.88 -16.63 -5.87
N ARG A 207 6.54 -17.51 -6.83
CA ARG A 207 5.68 -17.23 -7.97
C ARG A 207 4.50 -18.19 -7.94
N LEU A 208 3.29 -17.66 -7.96
CA LEU A 208 2.05 -18.39 -8.21
C LEU A 208 1.64 -18.12 -9.66
N SER A 209 1.62 -19.14 -10.49
CA SER A 209 1.20 -19.01 -11.89
C SER A 209 -0.29 -18.65 -11.99
N ALA A 210 -0.70 -18.10 -13.13
CA ALA A 210 -2.12 -17.84 -13.40
C ALA A 210 -3.00 -19.11 -13.34
N ASP A 211 -2.40 -20.29 -13.57
CA ASP A 211 -3.06 -21.59 -13.48
C ASP A 211 -3.08 -22.18 -12.05
N GLY A 212 -2.41 -21.52 -11.09
CA GLY A 212 -2.38 -21.90 -9.68
C GLY A 212 -1.16 -22.71 -9.23
N ASP A 213 -0.14 -22.84 -10.08
CA ASP A 213 1.10 -23.55 -9.73
C ASP A 213 2.02 -22.65 -8.91
N LEU A 214 2.34 -23.08 -7.69
CA LEU A 214 3.24 -22.36 -6.80
C LEU A 214 4.68 -22.87 -6.93
N SER A 215 5.61 -21.95 -7.18
CA SER A 215 7.06 -22.22 -7.27
C SER A 215 7.83 -21.36 -6.28
N LEU A 216 8.78 -21.95 -5.57
CA LEU A 216 9.78 -21.23 -4.78
C LEU A 216 10.88 -20.71 -5.74
N LEU A 217 11.04 -19.39 -5.81
CA LEU A 217 12.03 -18.76 -6.68
C LEU A 217 13.40 -18.65 -6.01
N THR A 218 13.43 -18.24 -4.74
CA THR A 218 14.65 -18.19 -3.95
C THR A 218 14.34 -18.22 -2.45
N LYS A 219 15.31 -18.70 -1.68
CA LYS A 219 15.33 -18.71 -0.21
C LYS A 219 16.65 -18.16 0.36
N GLU A 220 17.39 -17.38 -0.44
CA GLU A 220 18.69 -16.81 -0.08
C GLU A 220 18.59 -15.54 0.79
N LEU A 221 17.38 -15.01 0.93
CA LEU A 221 17.09 -13.82 1.73
C LEU A 221 16.52 -14.25 3.09
N ASP A 222 17.09 -13.71 4.16
CA ASP A 222 16.67 -13.97 5.54
C ASP A 222 15.34 -13.27 5.87
N ARG A 223 15.09 -12.12 5.22
CA ARG A 223 13.90 -11.28 5.42
C ARG A 223 13.46 -10.61 4.10
N PRO A 224 13.08 -11.39 3.06
CA PRO A 224 12.55 -10.82 1.83
C PRO A 224 11.30 -9.99 2.16
N ASN A 225 11.20 -8.78 1.60
CA ASN A 225 10.19 -7.81 1.96
C ASN A 225 9.51 -7.24 0.70
N GLY A 226 9.70 -5.96 0.36
CA GLY A 226 9.11 -5.37 -0.85
C GLY A 226 9.56 -6.05 -2.13
N ILE A 227 8.66 -6.08 -3.11
CA ILE A 227 8.86 -6.77 -4.38
C ILE A 227 8.29 -5.97 -5.55
N GLY A 228 8.98 -5.97 -6.70
CA GLY A 228 8.52 -5.25 -7.89
C GLY A 228 9.16 -5.78 -9.16
N LEU A 229 8.54 -5.51 -10.31
CA LEU A 229 9.01 -5.95 -11.62
C LEU A 229 9.51 -4.75 -12.43
N SER A 230 10.56 -4.96 -13.22
CA SER A 230 10.95 -3.99 -14.25
C SER A 230 9.83 -3.79 -15.29
N PRO A 231 9.79 -2.65 -16.00
CA PRO A 231 8.74 -2.38 -17.00
C PRO A 231 8.63 -3.44 -18.12
N ASP A 232 9.76 -4.04 -18.48
CA ASP A 232 9.89 -5.13 -19.46
C ASP A 232 9.66 -6.53 -18.86
N GLN A 233 9.49 -6.63 -17.54
CA GLN A 233 9.29 -7.87 -16.78
C GLN A 233 10.43 -8.89 -16.95
N LYS A 234 11.66 -8.40 -17.19
CA LYS A 234 12.89 -9.20 -17.24
C LYS A 234 13.72 -9.11 -15.97
N THR A 235 13.29 -8.36 -14.98
CA THR A 235 13.97 -8.25 -13.69
C THR A 235 12.94 -8.21 -12.56
N LEU A 236 13.17 -9.04 -11.55
CA LEU A 236 12.47 -9.00 -10.27
C LEU A 236 13.35 -8.28 -9.25
N TYR A 237 12.83 -7.22 -8.65
CA TYR A 237 13.47 -6.51 -7.54
C TYR A 237 12.89 -7.01 -6.23
N VAL A 238 13.77 -7.31 -5.26
CA VAL A 238 13.37 -7.73 -3.91
C VAL A 238 14.20 -6.96 -2.88
N ALA A 239 13.51 -6.31 -1.94
CA ALA A 239 14.13 -5.71 -0.77
C ALA A 239 14.32 -6.73 0.35
N GLN A 240 15.30 -6.50 1.21
CA GLN A 240 15.54 -7.30 2.40
C GLN A 240 15.62 -6.44 3.65
N SER A 241 14.73 -6.72 4.60
CA SER A 241 14.63 -6.07 5.91
C SER A 241 15.42 -6.82 7.00
N ASP A 242 16.65 -7.21 6.69
CA ASP A 242 17.60 -7.77 7.66
C ASP A 242 18.62 -6.68 8.08
N PRO A 243 18.72 -6.31 9.38
CA PRO A 243 19.71 -5.34 9.84
C PRO A 243 21.18 -5.71 9.53
N GLY A 244 21.50 -7.00 9.40
CA GLY A 244 22.82 -7.50 9.04
C GLY A 244 23.09 -7.46 7.54
N ARG A 245 22.04 -7.44 6.71
CA ARG A 245 22.14 -7.36 5.23
C ARG A 245 20.97 -6.55 4.63
N PRO A 246 20.88 -5.24 4.90
CA PRO A 246 19.77 -4.40 4.48
C PRO A 246 19.96 -3.96 3.03
N ILE A 247 19.45 -4.74 2.08
CA ILE A 247 19.78 -4.57 0.65
C ILE A 247 18.53 -4.53 -0.22
N TRP A 248 18.65 -3.90 -1.39
CA TRP A 248 17.78 -4.13 -2.53
C TRP A 248 18.54 -4.98 -3.56
N THR A 249 17.91 -6.04 -4.06
CA THR A 249 18.52 -7.00 -4.99
C THR A 249 17.70 -7.07 -6.27
N ALA A 250 18.38 -7.08 -7.42
CA ALA A 250 17.78 -7.32 -8.72
C ALA A 250 18.11 -8.75 -9.18
N TYR A 251 17.10 -9.50 -9.59
CA TYR A 251 17.22 -10.84 -10.14
C TYR A 251 16.80 -10.83 -11.61
N PRO A 252 17.63 -11.28 -12.55
CA PRO A 252 17.17 -11.57 -13.90
C PRO A 252 15.99 -12.56 -13.85
N LEU A 253 14.90 -12.24 -14.54
CA LEU A 253 13.70 -13.09 -14.60
C LEU A 253 13.62 -13.71 -16.00
N GLY A 254 13.74 -15.03 -16.05
CA GLY A 254 13.63 -15.82 -17.28
C GLY A 254 12.19 -15.91 -17.78
N ASP A 255 12.02 -16.19 -19.08
CA ASP A 255 10.70 -16.37 -19.71
C ASP A 255 9.93 -17.56 -19.13
N ASP A 256 10.65 -18.54 -18.58
CA ASP A 256 10.10 -19.71 -17.87
C ASP A 256 9.70 -19.40 -16.42
N GLY A 257 9.90 -18.16 -15.95
CA GLY A 257 9.61 -17.71 -14.60
C GLY A 257 10.68 -18.04 -13.57
N THR A 258 11.85 -18.53 -13.99
CA THR A 258 12.99 -18.78 -13.09
C THR A 258 13.82 -17.52 -12.84
N LEU A 259 14.54 -17.48 -11.71
CA LEU A 259 15.48 -16.40 -11.40
C LEU A 259 16.91 -16.78 -11.78
N GLY A 260 17.62 -15.83 -12.38
CA GLY A 260 19.08 -15.85 -12.45
C GLY A 260 19.72 -15.30 -11.17
N ASP A 261 21.06 -15.27 -11.14
CA ASP A 261 21.83 -14.81 -9.98
C ASP A 261 21.46 -13.38 -9.57
N GLY A 262 21.24 -13.18 -8.27
CA GLY A 262 20.88 -11.88 -7.71
C GLY A 262 22.06 -10.91 -7.70
N LYS A 263 21.82 -9.69 -8.18
CA LYS A 263 22.75 -8.55 -8.08
C LYS A 263 22.25 -7.57 -7.04
N VAL A 264 23.06 -7.32 -6.00
CA VAL A 264 22.78 -6.24 -5.03
C VAL A 264 22.86 -4.89 -5.73
N LEU A 265 21.75 -4.15 -5.74
CA LEU A 265 21.68 -2.79 -6.27
C LEU A 265 22.26 -1.79 -5.28
N MET A 266 21.88 -1.92 -4.01
CA MET A 266 22.32 -1.03 -2.96
C MET A 266 22.29 -1.72 -1.60
N ASN A 267 23.20 -1.31 -0.73
CA ASN A 267 23.24 -1.68 0.67
C ASN A 267 23.00 -0.46 1.56
N ALA A 268 21.98 -0.55 2.42
CA ALA A 268 21.50 0.55 3.24
C ALA A 268 22.22 0.71 4.58
N THR A 269 23.18 -0.15 4.92
CA THR A 269 23.85 -0.18 6.25
C THR A 269 24.38 1.19 6.67
N GLN A 270 24.94 1.97 5.75
CA GLN A 270 25.45 3.30 6.06
C GLN A 270 24.36 4.30 6.48
N PHE A 271 23.15 4.18 5.92
CA PHE A 271 22.05 5.10 6.17
C PHE A 271 21.30 4.82 7.47
N MET A 272 21.41 3.58 7.99
CA MET A 272 20.83 3.20 9.29
C MET A 272 21.44 3.96 10.48
N LYS A 273 22.59 4.63 10.28
CA LYS A 273 23.20 5.51 11.29
C LYS A 273 22.51 6.87 11.36
N GLU A 274 21.86 7.29 10.28
CA GLU A 274 21.19 8.60 10.16
C GLU A 274 19.72 8.48 10.55
N PHE A 275 19.03 7.44 10.08
CA PHE A 275 17.58 7.28 10.25
C PHE A 275 17.17 5.85 10.61
N PRO A 276 16.01 5.68 11.26
CA PRO A 276 15.45 4.36 11.50
C PRO A 276 14.81 3.77 10.24
N GLY A 277 14.62 2.44 10.22
CA GLY A 277 14.00 1.72 9.11
C GLY A 277 15.00 0.83 8.37
N LEU A 278 14.48 0.00 7.48
CA LEU A 278 15.24 -0.93 6.63
C LEU A 278 14.62 -0.91 5.23
N PRO A 279 15.29 -1.49 4.22
CA PRO A 279 14.67 -1.79 2.93
C PRO A 279 13.40 -2.63 3.10
N ASP A 280 12.25 -2.02 2.86
CA ASP A 280 10.93 -2.58 3.13
C ASP A 280 10.16 -2.66 1.79
N GLY A 281 9.01 -2.03 1.61
CA GLY A 281 8.28 -1.95 0.35
C GLY A 281 8.96 -1.17 -0.79
N LEU A 282 8.59 -1.45 -2.04
CA LEU A 282 9.08 -0.71 -3.22
C LEU A 282 8.06 -0.62 -4.36
N ALA A 283 8.20 0.42 -5.18
CA ALA A 283 7.48 0.58 -6.44
C ALA A 283 8.45 0.83 -7.59
N VAL A 284 8.10 0.37 -8.80
CA VAL A 284 8.89 0.59 -10.02
C VAL A 284 8.13 1.53 -10.95
N HIS A 285 8.72 2.67 -11.25
CA HIS A 285 8.17 3.66 -12.16
C HIS A 285 8.28 3.16 -13.63
N PRO A 286 7.38 3.56 -14.55
CA PRO A 286 7.46 3.19 -15.98
C PRO A 286 8.80 3.51 -16.66
N SER A 287 9.52 4.53 -16.18
CA SER A 287 10.88 4.87 -16.64
C SER A 287 11.96 3.86 -16.20
N GLY A 288 11.62 2.88 -15.38
CA GLY A 288 12.52 1.88 -14.79
C GLY A 288 13.15 2.31 -13.47
N LEU A 289 12.89 3.52 -12.97
CA LEU A 289 13.37 3.94 -11.65
C LEU A 289 12.69 3.15 -10.54
N ILE A 290 13.47 2.75 -9.55
CA ILE A 290 13.00 2.02 -8.37
C ILE A 290 12.87 3.00 -7.22
N PHE A 291 11.68 3.05 -6.62
CA PHE A 291 11.37 3.79 -5.42
C PHE A 291 11.26 2.79 -4.29
N GLY A 292 12.34 2.60 -3.54
CA GLY A 292 12.38 1.66 -2.43
C GLY A 292 12.36 2.38 -1.10
N SER A 293 11.46 2.02 -0.18
CA SER A 293 11.56 2.50 1.20
C SER A 293 12.83 1.96 1.85
N GLY A 294 13.43 2.77 2.71
CA GLY A 294 14.66 2.48 3.43
C GLY A 294 14.78 3.34 4.68
N PRO A 295 15.96 3.39 5.32
CA PRO A 295 16.17 4.22 6.50
C PRO A 295 15.73 5.68 6.28
N GLY A 296 14.69 6.12 6.99
CA GLY A 296 14.20 7.49 6.99
C GLY A 296 13.30 7.93 5.85
N GLY A 297 13.03 7.10 4.84
CA GLY A 297 12.30 7.55 3.66
C GLY A 297 12.37 6.66 2.43
N ILE A 298 12.11 7.24 1.25
CA ILE A 298 12.18 6.56 -0.05
C ILE A 298 13.49 6.88 -0.77
N TYR A 299 14.12 5.85 -1.31
CA TYR A 299 15.36 5.88 -2.08
C TYR A 299 15.01 5.70 -3.55
N VAL A 300 15.34 6.71 -4.37
CA VAL A 300 15.09 6.68 -5.81
C VAL A 300 16.35 6.21 -6.53
N MET A 301 16.31 5.00 -7.05
CA MET A 301 17.46 4.31 -7.64
C MET A 301 17.24 4.05 -9.13
N LYS A 302 18.31 4.15 -9.92
CA LYS A 302 18.32 3.63 -11.29
C LYS A 302 18.38 2.10 -11.29
N PRO A 303 17.99 1.42 -12.40
CA PRO A 303 18.22 -0.01 -12.58
C PRO A 303 19.69 -0.44 -12.40
N SER A 304 20.64 0.48 -12.60
CA SER A 304 22.07 0.25 -12.37
C SER A 304 22.42 0.08 -10.87
N GLY A 305 21.59 0.62 -9.98
CA GLY A 305 21.84 0.76 -8.53
C GLY A 305 22.22 2.19 -8.11
N ASP A 306 22.38 3.13 -9.04
CA ASP A 306 22.76 4.51 -8.71
C ASP A 306 21.62 5.23 -7.98
N LEU A 307 21.91 5.80 -6.80
CA LEU A 307 20.95 6.62 -6.05
C LEU A 307 20.89 8.03 -6.64
N ILE A 308 19.71 8.47 -7.06
CA ILE A 308 19.52 9.81 -7.64
C ILE A 308 18.85 10.79 -6.69
N ALA A 309 18.03 10.30 -5.75
CA ALA A 309 17.36 11.12 -4.74
C ALA A 309 17.00 10.32 -3.49
N ARG A 310 16.78 11.03 -2.38
CA ARG A 310 16.10 10.51 -1.18
C ARG A 310 14.92 11.41 -0.81
N ILE A 311 13.76 10.81 -0.55
CA ILE A 311 12.57 11.50 -0.03
C ILE A 311 12.51 11.16 1.47
N ILE A 312 13.11 12.00 2.31
CA ILE A 312 13.31 11.75 3.73
C ILE A 312 12.09 12.22 4.52
N THR A 313 11.28 11.29 5.00
CA THR A 313 10.14 11.58 5.90
C THR A 313 10.64 11.87 7.33
N GLY A 314 11.82 11.37 7.68
CA GLY A 314 12.49 11.53 8.97
C GLY A 314 12.18 10.41 9.98
N GLY A 315 11.20 9.56 9.68
CA GLY A 315 10.81 8.41 10.51
C GLY A 315 10.92 7.10 9.74
N ARG A 316 10.40 6.02 10.34
CA ARG A 316 10.26 4.75 9.62
C ARG A 316 9.29 4.93 8.45
N THR A 317 9.67 4.39 7.30
CA THR A 317 8.87 4.43 6.08
C THR A 317 8.76 3.00 5.58
N SER A 318 7.54 2.53 5.38
CA SER A 318 7.27 1.13 5.10
C SER A 318 7.19 0.88 3.60
N ASN A 319 6.39 1.64 2.86
CA ASN A 319 6.09 1.30 1.47
C ASN A 319 5.68 2.55 0.66
N CYS A 320 5.53 2.41 -0.66
CA CYS A 320 5.10 3.46 -1.54
C CYS A 320 4.42 2.93 -2.81
N THR A 321 3.60 3.76 -3.45
CA THR A 321 2.95 3.43 -4.73
C THR A 321 2.64 4.71 -5.51
N PHE A 322 2.34 4.58 -6.80
CA PHE A 322 1.95 5.70 -7.64
C PHE A 322 0.44 5.76 -7.85
N ASP A 323 -0.09 6.95 -8.16
CA ASP A 323 -1.38 7.00 -8.86
C ASP A 323 -1.26 6.46 -10.29
N GLU A 324 -2.41 6.27 -10.95
CA GLU A 324 -2.50 5.75 -12.31
C GLU A 324 -1.69 6.58 -13.34
N THR A 325 -1.53 7.88 -13.10
CA THR A 325 -0.81 8.80 -13.98
C THR A 325 0.67 8.96 -13.65
N HIS A 326 1.13 8.34 -12.56
CA HIS A 326 2.46 8.50 -11.98
C HIS A 326 2.82 9.96 -11.60
N ALA A 327 1.82 10.84 -11.52
CA ALA A 327 1.99 12.25 -11.15
C ALA A 327 2.11 12.43 -9.62
N THR A 328 1.69 11.43 -8.85
CA THR A 328 1.78 11.43 -7.39
C THR A 328 2.39 10.13 -6.91
N LEU A 329 3.42 10.23 -6.08
CA LEU A 329 3.92 9.12 -5.25
C LEU A 329 3.25 9.21 -3.88
N TYR A 330 2.60 8.12 -3.45
CA TYR A 330 2.09 7.95 -2.10
C TYR A 330 3.03 7.11 -1.27
N ILE A 331 3.15 7.42 0.01
CA ILE A 331 4.11 6.83 0.93
C ILE A 331 3.41 6.48 2.23
N THR A 332 3.51 5.24 2.67
CA THR A 332 3.15 4.84 4.04
C THR A 332 4.37 5.04 4.94
N ALA A 333 4.23 5.94 5.92
CA ALA A 333 5.31 6.38 6.81
C ALA A 333 4.86 6.26 8.27
N ASP A 334 5.10 5.09 8.86
CA ASP A 334 4.77 4.76 10.25
C ASP A 334 3.28 4.93 10.55
N ASP A 335 2.88 6.02 11.20
CA ASP A 335 1.52 6.39 11.56
C ASP A 335 0.83 7.33 10.54
N LYS A 336 1.45 7.58 9.37
CA LYS A 336 1.02 8.58 8.39
C LYS A 336 0.96 8.05 6.96
N LEU A 337 -0.07 8.48 6.23
CA LEU A 337 -0.06 8.43 4.77
C LEU A 337 0.41 9.79 4.24
N CYS A 338 1.45 9.76 3.41
CA CYS A 338 2.03 10.93 2.79
C CYS A 338 1.87 10.88 1.25
N ARG A 339 2.01 12.03 0.60
CA ARG A 339 2.16 12.12 -0.86
C ARG A 339 3.26 13.10 -1.26
N VAL A 340 3.83 12.86 -2.44
CA VAL A 340 4.83 13.71 -3.10
C VAL A 340 4.43 13.89 -4.56
N LYS A 341 4.47 15.13 -5.04
CA LYS A 341 4.22 15.45 -6.43
C LYS A 341 5.42 15.07 -7.30
N MET A 342 5.16 14.28 -8.33
CA MET A 342 6.13 13.90 -9.34
C MET A 342 6.12 14.92 -10.48
N LYS A 343 7.20 14.93 -11.27
CA LYS A 343 7.24 15.75 -12.49
C LYS A 343 6.36 15.07 -13.54
N ALA A 344 5.47 15.84 -14.15
CA ALA A 344 4.63 15.33 -15.23
C ALA A 344 5.51 14.80 -16.37
N GLU A 345 5.14 13.64 -16.92
CA GLU A 345 5.73 13.17 -18.17
C GLU A 345 5.39 14.19 -19.27
N GLY A 346 6.42 14.71 -19.94
CA GLY A 346 6.31 15.77 -20.95
C GLY A 346 5.94 15.26 -22.34
#